data_AF-A0A940BFV2-F1
#
_entry.id   AF-A0A940BFV2-F1
#
_cell.length_a   1.000
_cell.length_b   1.000
_cell.length_c   1.000
_cell.angle_alpha   90.00
_cell.angle_beta   90.00
_cell.angle_gamma   90.00
#
_symmetry.space_group_name_H-M   'P 1'
#
loop_
_entity.id
_entity.type
_entity.pdbx_description
1 polymer ?
#
loop_
_entity_poly.entity_id
_entity_poly.type
_entity_poly.pdbx_seq_one_letter_code
_entity_poly.pdbx_strand_id
1 'polypeptide(L)'
;MEMAKYILAILRTQLMIVFSWGFHNARAIENGLAFEVQGYKHQGRVEVVYDEGWDLFAVKTINPDGTTKEIQDGVYLDGLVSTIDNMVEKTDDYAARVRKDYGA
;
A
#
# COMPACT_ATOMS: atom_id res chain seq x y z
N MET A 1 9.42 -11.16 -12.66
CA MET A 1 8.15 -10.77 -13.35
C MET A 1 6.93 -11.49 -12.80
N GLU A 2 6.99 -12.80 -12.51
CA GLU A 2 5.83 -13.53 -11.97
C GLU A 2 5.36 -13.00 -10.62
N MET A 3 6.26 -12.71 -9.67
CA MET A 3 5.87 -12.15 -8.37
C MET A 3 5.16 -10.80 -8.47
N ALA A 4 5.62 -9.92 -9.36
CA ALA A 4 4.96 -8.63 -9.62
C ALA A 4 3.50 -8.82 -10.12
N LYS A 5 3.28 -9.80 -11.02
CA LYS A 5 1.92 -10.14 -11.49
C LYS A 5 1.07 -10.73 -10.38
N TYR A 6 1.66 -11.57 -9.54
CA TYR A 6 0.98 -12.17 -8.39
C TYR A 6 0.52 -11.11 -7.38
N ILE A 7 1.43 -10.21 -6.97
CA ILE A 7 1.10 -9.07 -6.11
C ILE A 7 0.01 -8.20 -6.76
N LEU A 8 0.14 -7.89 -8.06
CA LEU A 8 -0.88 -7.11 -8.77
C LEU A 8 -2.25 -7.83 -8.80
N ALA A 9 -2.27 -9.16 -8.91
CA ALA A 9 -3.51 -9.94 -8.83
C ALA A 9 -4.15 -9.86 -7.44
N ILE A 10 -3.35 -9.89 -6.36
CA ILE A 10 -3.82 -9.67 -4.99
C ILE A 10 -4.44 -8.28 -4.85
N LEU A 11 -3.75 -7.22 -5.30
CA LEU A 11 -4.27 -5.85 -5.24
C LEU A 11 -5.62 -5.72 -5.98
N ARG A 12 -5.76 -6.37 -7.13
CA ARG A 12 -7.01 -6.38 -7.92
C ARG A 12 -8.20 -7.03 -7.22
N THR A 13 -8.02 -7.75 -6.11
CA THR A 13 -9.14 -8.30 -5.34
C THR A 13 -9.96 -7.22 -4.62
N GLN A 14 -9.37 -6.04 -4.38
CA GLN A 14 -9.97 -4.95 -3.60
C GLN A 14 -9.81 -3.60 -4.32
N LEU A 15 -10.27 -3.53 -5.57
CA LEU A 15 -10.06 -2.37 -6.47
C LEU A 15 -10.51 -1.02 -5.87
N MET A 16 -11.62 -0.98 -5.14
CA MET A 16 -12.11 0.28 -4.56
C MET A 16 -11.13 0.86 -3.55
N ILE A 17 -10.50 0.00 -2.74
CA ILE A 17 -9.47 0.41 -1.77
C ILE A 17 -8.21 0.84 -2.54
N VAL A 18 -7.73 0.03 -3.49
CA VAL A 18 -6.55 0.36 -4.29
C VAL A 18 -6.69 1.68 -5.05
N PHE A 19 -7.87 1.97 -5.59
CA PHE A 19 -8.14 3.23 -6.27
C PHE A 19 -8.15 4.43 -5.32
N SER A 20 -8.58 4.25 -4.07
CA SER A 20 -8.52 5.31 -3.06
C SER A 20 -7.10 5.79 -2.78
N TRP A 21 -6.08 4.96 -3.03
CA TRP A 21 -4.67 5.32 -2.87
C TRP A 21 -4.13 6.21 -3.99
N GLY A 22 -4.90 6.45 -5.06
CA GLY A 22 -4.38 7.07 -6.28
C GLY A 22 -3.29 6.21 -6.94
N PHE A 23 -3.46 4.89 -6.96
CA PHE A 23 -2.50 3.93 -7.51
C PHE A 23 -2.15 4.21 -8.99
N HIS A 24 -0.86 4.42 -9.31
CA HIS A 24 -0.37 4.56 -10.69
C HIS A 24 1.10 4.11 -10.86
N ASN A 25 1.61 4.14 -12.09
CA ASN A 25 3.02 3.86 -12.44
C ASN A 25 3.58 2.53 -11.89
N ALA A 26 2.76 1.48 -11.86
CA ALA A 26 3.18 0.17 -11.39
C ALA A 26 4.24 -0.47 -12.31
N ARG A 27 5.32 -0.96 -11.70
CA ARG A 27 6.44 -1.62 -12.37
C ARG A 27 6.95 -2.80 -11.58
N ALA A 28 7.36 -3.85 -12.27
CA ALA A 28 8.02 -4.98 -11.64
C ALA A 28 9.39 -4.56 -11.10
N ILE A 29 9.73 -5.03 -9.90
CA ILE A 29 11.07 -4.93 -9.31
C ILE A 29 11.58 -6.34 -8.99
N GLU A 30 12.80 -6.42 -8.47
CA GLU A 30 13.34 -7.69 -7.98
C GLU A 30 12.43 -8.27 -6.90
N ASN A 31 11.96 -9.49 -7.14
CA ASN A 31 11.01 -10.23 -6.31
C ASN A 31 9.79 -9.44 -5.81
N GLY A 32 9.29 -8.49 -6.59
CA GLY A 32 8.28 -7.57 -6.07
C GLY A 32 7.61 -6.66 -7.08
N LEU A 33 6.80 -5.74 -6.56
CA LEU A 33 6.09 -4.70 -7.30
C LEU A 33 6.35 -3.34 -6.66
N ALA A 34 6.70 -2.35 -7.48
CA ALA A 34 6.73 -0.95 -7.08
C ALA A 34 5.62 -0.18 -7.80
N PHE A 35 5.01 0.79 -7.12
CA PHE A 35 3.99 1.67 -7.70
C PHE A 35 3.95 3.00 -6.96
N GLU A 36 3.33 4.00 -7.55
CA GLU A 36 3.14 5.31 -6.94
C GLU A 36 1.73 5.45 -6.40
N VAL A 37 1.59 6.22 -5.32
CA VAL A 37 0.33 6.54 -4.65
C VAL A 37 0.25 8.04 -4.39
N GLN A 38 -0.99 8.53 -4.36
CA GLN A 38 -1.36 9.89 -3.96
C GLN A 38 -2.34 9.85 -2.79
N GLY A 39 -2.10 8.95 -1.84
CA GLY A 39 -2.96 8.75 -0.69
C GLY A 39 -2.89 9.88 0.33
N TYR A 40 -3.87 9.91 1.23
CA TYR A 40 -4.00 10.92 2.27
C TYR A 40 -2.81 10.93 3.25
N LYS A 41 -2.33 9.75 3.66
CA LYS A 41 -1.20 9.59 4.61
C LYS A 41 0.15 9.59 3.92
N HIS A 42 0.23 9.12 2.69
CA HIS A 42 1.48 9.03 1.94
C HIS A 42 1.27 9.31 0.44
N GLN A 43 2.08 10.24 -0.05
CA GLN A 43 2.26 10.50 -1.48
C GLN A 43 3.70 10.17 -1.83
N GLY A 44 3.91 9.27 -2.79
CA GLY A 44 5.23 8.72 -3.05
C GLY A 44 5.17 7.32 -3.62
N ARG A 45 6.26 6.57 -3.46
CA ARG A 45 6.40 5.21 -3.99
C ARG A 45 6.16 4.18 -2.89
N VAL A 46 5.41 3.14 -3.22
CA VAL A 46 5.28 1.93 -2.42
C VAL A 46 6.05 0.82 -3.10
N GLU A 47 6.83 0.06 -2.34
CA GLU A 47 7.50 -1.16 -2.79
C GLU A 47 7.00 -2.34 -1.95
N VAL A 48 6.53 -3.38 -2.64
CA VAL A 48 6.14 -4.66 -2.05
C VAL A 48 7.14 -5.71 -2.52
N VAL A 49 7.91 -6.26 -1.59
CA VAL A 49 8.95 -7.25 -1.87
C VAL A 49 8.59 -8.55 -1.16
N TYR A 50 8.68 -9.66 -1.87
CA TYR A 50 8.49 -10.99 -1.31
C TYR A 50 9.79 -11.51 -0.69
N ASP A 51 9.68 -12.09 0.50
CA ASP A 51 10.75 -12.79 1.19
C ASP A 51 10.54 -14.30 1.03
N GLU A 52 11.39 -14.93 0.21
CA GLU A 52 11.34 -16.37 -0.08
C GLU A 52 11.65 -17.25 1.14
N GLY A 53 12.39 -16.73 2.12
CA GLY A 53 12.77 -17.48 3.30
C GLY A 53 11.62 -17.62 4.29
N TRP A 54 10.87 -16.53 4.48
CA TRP A 54 9.75 -16.48 5.44
C TRP A 54 8.38 -16.74 4.82
N ASP A 55 8.28 -16.73 3.48
CA ASP A 55 7.01 -16.78 2.74
C ASP A 55 6.08 -15.60 3.13
N LEU A 56 6.67 -14.41 3.29
CA LEU A 56 6.00 -13.18 3.72
C LEU A 56 6.40 -12.00 2.84
N PHE A 57 5.65 -10.90 2.92
CA PHE A 57 5.96 -9.66 2.23
C PHE A 57 6.54 -8.60 3.17
N ALA A 58 7.38 -7.75 2.60
CA ALA A 58 7.79 -6.47 3.16
C ALA A 58 7.19 -5.34 2.33
N VAL A 59 6.57 -4.36 2.99
CA VAL A 59 5.99 -3.17 2.37
C VAL A 59 6.78 -1.95 2.80
N LYS A 60 7.27 -1.17 1.84
CA LYS A 60 8.04 0.06 2.09
C LYS A 60 7.34 1.25 1.47
N THR A 61 7.23 2.34 2.21
CA THR A 61 6.84 3.64 1.66
C THR A 61 8.07 4.52 1.52
N ILE A 62 8.19 5.18 0.36
CA ILE A 62 9.36 5.95 -0.05
C ILE A 62 8.87 7.32 -0.48
N ASN A 63 9.38 8.36 0.17
CA ASN A 63 9.06 9.75 -0.14
C ASN A 63 9.50 10.11 -1.57
N PRO A 64 8.95 11.20 -2.15
CA PRO A 64 9.33 11.65 -3.49
C PRO A 64 10.82 11.99 -3.63
N ASP A 65 11.50 12.34 -2.54
CA ASP A 65 12.95 12.59 -2.50
C ASP A 65 13.81 11.31 -2.47
N GLY A 66 13.18 10.13 -2.45
CA GLY A 66 13.82 8.83 -2.41
C GLY A 66 14.14 8.31 -1.01
N THR A 67 13.85 9.07 0.06
CA THR A 67 14.04 8.59 1.43
C THR A 67 12.98 7.58 1.83
N THR A 68 13.38 6.52 2.54
CA THR A 68 12.42 5.57 3.10
C THR A 68 11.69 6.22 4.27
N LYS A 69 10.35 6.23 4.21
CA LYS A 69 9.50 6.77 5.28
C LYS A 69 9.17 5.71 6.31
N GLU A 70 8.74 4.54 5.85
CA GLU A 70 8.26 3.45 6.72
C GLU A 70 8.48 2.09 6.04
N ILE A 71 8.73 1.06 6.87
CA ILE A 71 8.84 -0.34 6.45
C ILE A 71 7.97 -1.19 7.37
N GLN A 72 7.14 -2.05 6.79
CA GLN A 72 6.39 -3.09 7.49
C GLN A 72 6.79 -4.46 6.93
N ASP A 73 7.49 -5.25 7.73
CA ASP A 73 7.88 -6.63 7.41
C ASP A 73 6.83 -7.63 7.92
N GLY A 74 6.95 -8.89 7.50
CA GLY A 74 6.14 -9.99 8.00
C GLY A 74 4.67 -9.94 7.59
N VAL A 75 4.38 -9.38 6.42
CA VAL A 75 3.01 -9.19 5.93
C VAL A 75 2.53 -10.44 5.20
N TYR A 76 1.44 -11.03 5.69
CA TYR A 76 0.76 -12.14 5.00
C TYR A 76 0.01 -11.66 3.76
N LEU A 77 -0.21 -12.59 2.80
CA LEU A 77 -0.88 -12.29 1.54
C LEU A 77 -2.30 -11.72 1.71
N ASP A 78 -3.03 -12.21 2.71
CA ASP A 78 -4.41 -11.82 3.04
C ASP A 78 -4.46 -10.45 3.74
N GLY A 79 -3.40 -10.10 4.47
CA GLY A 79 -3.21 -8.79 5.09
C GLY A 79 -2.67 -7.71 4.16
N LEU A 80 -2.10 -8.07 2.99
CA LEU A 80 -1.31 -7.16 2.16
C LEU A 80 -2.02 -5.85 1.79
N VAL A 81 -3.26 -5.95 1.29
CA VAL A 81 -4.04 -4.76 0.91
C VAL A 81 -4.31 -3.88 2.14
N SER A 82 -4.69 -4.49 3.26
CA SER A 82 -5.00 -3.76 4.50
C SER A 82 -3.78 -3.06 5.09
N THR A 83 -2.60 -3.68 5.00
CA THR A 83 -1.33 -3.10 5.44
C THR A 83 -1.01 -1.87 4.61
N ILE A 84 -1.06 -1.97 3.28
CA ILE A 84 -0.80 -0.83 2.39
C ILE A 84 -1.81 0.28 2.65
N ASP A 85 -3.11 -0.05 2.75
CA ASP A 85 -4.19 0.90 3.02
C ASP A 85 -3.95 1.69 4.31
N ASN A 86 -3.57 1.02 5.40
CA ASN A 86 -3.22 1.66 6.68
C ASN A 86 -2.02 2.61 6.57
N MET A 87 -1.04 2.28 5.73
CA MET A 87 0.17 3.08 5.53
C MET A 87 -0.08 4.31 4.63
N VAL A 88 -0.98 4.21 3.64
CA VAL A 88 -1.11 5.24 2.59
C VAL A 88 -2.39 6.07 2.65
N GLU A 89 -3.50 5.56 3.20
CA GLU A 89 -4.82 6.19 3.08
C GLU A 89 -5.64 6.15 4.36
N LYS A 90 -5.93 4.93 4.86
CA LYS A 90 -6.95 4.70 5.89
C LYS A 90 -6.65 5.45 7.16
N THR A 91 -7.59 6.27 7.61
CA THR A 91 -7.50 7.02 8.86
C THR A 91 -8.69 6.65 9.72
N ASP A 92 -8.48 6.45 11.03
CA ASP A 92 -9.56 6.08 11.98
C ASP A 92 -10.65 7.16 12.08
N ASP A 93 -10.37 8.36 11.56
CA ASP A 93 -11.10 9.59 11.83
C ASP A 93 -12.27 9.87 10.88
N TYR A 94 -12.71 8.89 10.08
CA TYR A 94 -13.90 9.07 9.24
C TYR A 94 -15.14 9.38 10.11
N ALA A 95 -15.31 8.65 11.22
CA ALA A 95 -16.43 8.86 12.14
C ALA A 95 -16.35 10.19 12.90
N ALA A 96 -15.15 10.63 13.33
CA ALA A 96 -15.01 11.87 14.08
C ALA A 96 -15.13 13.11 13.19
N ARG A 97 -14.67 13.05 11.93
CA ARG A 97 -14.82 14.15 10.96
C ARG A 97 -16.26 14.34 10.50
N VAL A 98 -17.00 13.25 10.22
CA VAL A 98 -18.46 13.35 9.95
C VAL A 98 -19.20 13.96 11.14
N ARG A 99 -18.83 13.59 12.37
CA ARG A 99 -19.42 14.17 13.58
C ARG A 99 -19.01 15.64 13.80
N LYS A 100 -17.83 16.07 13.36
CA LYS A 100 -17.39 17.47 13.46
C LYS A 100 -18.02 18.37 12.39
N ASP A 101 -18.20 17.87 11.18
CA ASP A 101 -18.67 18.65 10.04
C ASP A 101 -20.22 18.59 9.86
N TYR A 102 -20.88 17.55 10.38
CA TYR A 102 -22.32 17.33 10.26
C TYR A 102 -23.02 16.89 11.56
N GLY A 103 -22.30 16.80 12.69
CA GLY A 103 -22.92 16.52 13.99
C GLY A 103 -23.57 17.78 14.54
N ALA A 104 -24.90 17.74 14.70
CA ALA A 104 -25.69 18.71 15.44
C ALA A 104 -25.29 18.81 16.92
#